data_AF-A0A1G0SQ76-F1
#
_entry.id   AF-A0A1G0SQ76-F1
#
_cell.length_a   1.000
_cell.length_b   1.000
_cell.length_c   1.000
_cell.angle_alpha   90.00
_cell.angle_beta   90.00
_cell.angle_gamma   90.00
#
_symmetry.space_group_name_H-M   'P 1'
#
loop_
_entity.id
_entity.type
_entity.pdbx_description
1 polymer ?
#
loop_
_entity_poly.entity_id
_entity_poly.type
_entity_poly.pdbx_seq_one_letter_code
_entity_poly.pdbx_strand_id
1 'polypeptide(L)'
;MFGKSEIGDPESLGRYIKIVDIDSDGMNEFLITNESDSGFPGIKCYSYEGDPIWQYSFHDKVSSMREELPPVYNLFFLDTLMLNEHRSLLMIANNSPSFSSAIFRVDLKTGKRLPGTLWSSGHSVNGIIKDINGDGKKDVLCVGVDNGYEDAVLFGFDIDTTTRVRPTTNEYLILDFPVAKLITYIRFPKTDYDEYRNFRMPGPFQSSFQDVVSNKYYQFYTMDFLNDFSSILWYQISYNLKDVSIVVDSRFRVMRDSLVAHGELKPPYTDTPEYINLQKSKILYWLVPARQGLDGKDGKWVKRAELEK
;
A
#
# COMPACT_ATOMS: atom_id res chain seq x y z
N MET A 1 -10.47 9.01 -15.73
CA MET A 1 -9.97 9.80 -16.88
C MET A 1 -8.47 9.91 -16.70
N PHE A 2 -7.69 9.21 -17.52
CA PHE A 2 -6.23 9.07 -17.33
C PHE A 2 -5.53 10.43 -17.45
N GLY A 3 -4.59 10.71 -16.56
CA GLY A 3 -3.69 11.83 -16.74
C GLY A 3 -2.76 11.56 -17.92
N LYS A 4 -2.41 12.57 -18.72
CA LYS A 4 -1.47 12.44 -19.85
C LYS A 4 -0.11 11.81 -19.45
N SER A 5 0.27 11.88 -18.17
CA SER A 5 1.47 11.28 -17.61
C SER A 5 1.39 9.76 -17.39
N GLU A 6 0.18 9.17 -17.27
CA GLU A 6 0.00 7.75 -16.95
C GLU A 6 0.11 6.84 -18.19
N ILE A 7 -0.10 7.38 -19.40
CA ILE A 7 -0.05 6.61 -20.66
C ILE A 7 1.40 6.30 -21.08
N GLY A 8 2.38 7.07 -20.58
CA GLY A 8 3.80 6.95 -20.96
C GLY A 8 4.65 6.06 -20.04
N ASP A 9 4.12 5.59 -18.91
CA ASP A 9 4.83 4.74 -17.95
C ASP A 9 4.22 3.34 -17.91
N PRO A 10 4.90 2.31 -18.47
CA PRO A 10 4.42 0.93 -18.47
C PRO A 10 4.07 0.38 -17.09
N GLU A 11 4.76 0.80 -16.03
CA GLU A 11 4.45 0.34 -14.66
C GLU A 11 3.12 0.95 -14.17
N SER A 12 2.90 2.24 -14.42
CA SER A 12 1.64 2.90 -14.11
C SER A 12 0.46 2.34 -14.92
N LEU A 13 0.69 2.03 -16.20
CA LEU A 13 -0.33 1.42 -17.08
C LEU A 13 -0.67 -0.01 -16.62
N GLY A 14 0.32 -0.78 -16.17
CA GLY A 14 0.17 -2.16 -15.70
C GLY A 14 -0.79 -2.35 -14.52
N ARG A 15 -1.11 -1.27 -13.82
CA ARG A 15 -2.09 -1.25 -12.72
C ARG A 15 -3.54 -1.20 -13.19
N TYR A 16 -3.75 -0.66 -14.39
CA TYR A 16 -5.08 -0.51 -14.97
C TYR A 16 -5.33 -1.54 -16.06
N ILE A 17 -4.30 -1.95 -16.77
CA ILE A 17 -4.35 -2.89 -17.87
C ILE A 17 -3.38 -4.02 -17.60
N LYS A 18 -3.83 -5.27 -17.77
CA LYS A 18 -2.98 -6.45 -17.70
C LYS A 18 -3.15 -7.31 -18.95
N ILE A 19 -2.03 -7.73 -19.52
CA ILE A 19 -1.99 -8.67 -20.64
C ILE A 19 -1.50 -9.99 -20.08
N VAL A 20 -2.35 -11.02 -20.14
CA VAL A 20 -2.02 -12.33 -19.59
C VAL A 20 -2.91 -13.40 -20.20
N ASP A 21 -2.30 -14.53 -20.56
CA ASP A 21 -2.97 -15.76 -20.92
C ASP A 21 -3.74 -16.32 -19.71
N ILE A 22 -5.07 -16.26 -19.69
CA ILE A 22 -5.88 -16.62 -18.52
C ILE A 22 -6.16 -18.12 -18.42
N ASP A 23 -6.08 -18.87 -19.51
CA ASP A 23 -6.51 -20.27 -19.57
C ASP A 23 -5.43 -21.26 -20.04
N SER A 24 -4.23 -20.75 -20.30
CA SER A 24 -3.00 -21.44 -20.69
C SER A 24 -3.02 -21.98 -22.12
N ASP A 25 -3.74 -21.32 -23.04
CA ASP A 25 -3.81 -21.69 -24.46
C ASP A 25 -2.68 -21.07 -25.31
N GLY A 26 -1.86 -20.19 -24.73
CA GLY A 26 -0.76 -19.49 -25.39
C GLY A 26 -1.15 -18.17 -26.06
N MET A 27 -2.42 -17.79 -26.03
CA MET A 27 -2.93 -16.48 -26.42
C MET A 27 -3.11 -15.61 -25.17
N ASN A 28 -2.87 -14.31 -25.29
CA ASN A 28 -3.06 -13.40 -24.16
C ASN A 28 -4.39 -12.67 -24.26
N GLU A 29 -5.09 -12.61 -23.13
CA GLU A 29 -6.26 -11.76 -22.93
C GLU A 29 -5.84 -10.39 -22.40
N PHE A 30 -6.77 -9.44 -22.52
CA PHE A 30 -6.63 -8.10 -21.96
C PHE A 30 -7.59 -7.93 -20.81
N LEU A 31 -7.07 -7.57 -19.64
CA LEU A 31 -7.87 -7.19 -18.48
C LEU A 31 -7.75 -5.70 -18.24
N ILE A 32 -8.87 -5.03 -17.99
CA ILE A 32 -8.93 -3.59 -17.77
C ILE A 32 -9.73 -3.32 -16.49
N THR A 33 -9.21 -2.49 -15.61
CA THR A 33 -9.89 -2.04 -14.39
C THR A 33 -10.59 -0.70 -14.58
N ASN A 34 -11.56 -0.43 -13.71
CA ASN A 34 -12.39 0.77 -13.65
C ASN A 34 -13.20 1.03 -14.93
N GLU A 35 -13.38 0.01 -15.76
CA GLU A 35 -14.43 0.01 -16.77
C GLU A 35 -15.77 -0.32 -16.12
N SER A 36 -16.81 0.33 -16.62
CA SER A 36 -18.14 0.27 -16.02
C SER A 36 -19.20 0.37 -17.11
N ASP A 37 -20.07 -0.64 -17.19
CA ASP A 37 -21.35 -0.54 -17.90
C ASP A 37 -22.50 -0.09 -16.97
N SER A 38 -22.30 -0.19 -15.65
CA SER A 38 -23.35 -0.09 -14.62
C SER A 38 -23.19 1.08 -13.64
N GLY A 39 -22.17 1.92 -13.82
CA GLY A 39 -21.83 3.06 -12.97
C GLY A 39 -20.86 2.74 -11.82
N PHE A 40 -20.50 1.46 -11.59
CA PHE A 40 -19.53 1.05 -10.58
C PHE A 40 -18.24 0.56 -11.23
N PRO A 41 -17.05 1.06 -10.81
CA PRO A 41 -15.78 0.58 -11.35
C PRO A 41 -15.61 -0.93 -11.14
N GLY A 42 -15.32 -1.64 -12.23
CA GLY A 42 -15.13 -3.09 -12.23
C GLY A 42 -13.82 -3.50 -12.92
N ILE A 43 -13.68 -4.79 -13.16
CA ILE A 43 -12.65 -5.39 -14.00
C ILE A 43 -13.40 -6.06 -15.14
N LYS A 44 -12.94 -5.84 -16.37
CA LYS A 44 -13.40 -6.59 -17.53
C LYS A 44 -12.24 -7.34 -18.14
N CYS A 45 -12.52 -8.55 -18.61
CA CYS A 45 -11.59 -9.40 -19.32
C CYS A 45 -12.09 -9.58 -20.75
N TYR A 46 -11.18 -9.45 -21.70
CA TYR A 46 -11.44 -9.55 -23.13
C TYR A 46 -10.50 -10.56 -23.78
N SER A 47 -11.01 -11.27 -24.79
CA SER A 47 -10.19 -12.11 -25.66
C SER A 47 -9.15 -11.28 -26.41
N TYR A 48 -8.19 -11.94 -27.05
CA TYR A 48 -7.22 -11.28 -27.92
C TYR A 48 -7.88 -10.55 -29.11
N GLU A 49 -9.12 -10.92 -29.47
CA GLU A 49 -9.93 -10.27 -30.52
C GLU A 49 -10.78 -9.10 -29.99
N GLY A 50 -10.84 -8.91 -28.67
CA GLY A 50 -11.61 -7.85 -28.01
C GLY A 50 -13.02 -8.25 -27.56
N ASP A 51 -13.37 -9.54 -27.61
CA ASP A 51 -14.67 -10.01 -27.13
C ASP A 51 -14.69 -10.15 -25.60
N PRO A 52 -15.76 -9.71 -24.91
CA PRO A 52 -15.83 -9.82 -23.45
C PRO A 52 -15.96 -11.28 -23.01
N ILE A 53 -15.09 -11.70 -22.09
CA ILE A 53 -15.08 -13.05 -21.51
C ILE A 53 -15.82 -13.06 -20.17
N TRP A 54 -15.42 -12.19 -19.25
CA TRP A 54 -16.04 -12.05 -17.93
C TRP A 54 -15.86 -10.64 -17.37
N GLN A 55 -16.66 -10.31 -16.36
CA GLN A 55 -16.55 -9.06 -15.61
C GLN A 55 -16.72 -9.29 -14.11
N TYR A 56 -16.12 -8.41 -13.31
CA TYR A 56 -16.24 -8.41 -11.85
C TYR A 56 -16.34 -6.99 -11.32
N SER A 57 -17.20 -6.77 -10.32
CA SER A 57 -17.29 -5.50 -9.59
C SER A 57 -17.21 -5.75 -8.09
N PHE A 58 -16.51 -4.87 -7.38
CA PHE A 58 -16.32 -4.97 -5.93
C PHE A 58 -17.38 -4.15 -5.21
N HIS A 59 -18.26 -4.81 -4.45
CA HIS A 59 -19.44 -4.20 -3.84
C HIS A 59 -19.52 -4.40 -2.32
N ASP A 60 -18.44 -4.85 -1.69
CA ASP A 60 -18.43 -5.11 -0.26
C ASP A 60 -18.64 -3.80 0.52
N LYS A 61 -19.59 -3.82 1.44
CA LYS A 61 -19.86 -2.72 2.37
C LYS A 61 -19.22 -3.06 3.71
N VAL A 62 -18.55 -2.08 4.30
CA VAL A 62 -17.93 -2.18 5.62
C VAL A 62 -18.23 -0.94 6.45
N SER A 63 -17.96 -0.99 7.74
CA SER A 63 -18.19 0.12 8.65
C SER A 63 -17.02 0.27 9.63
N SER A 64 -16.93 1.47 10.21
CA SER A 64 -16.07 1.79 11.34
C SER A 64 -16.91 2.47 12.41
N MET A 65 -16.33 2.81 13.57
CA MET A 65 -17.04 3.63 14.55
C MET A 65 -17.37 5.04 14.03
N ARG A 66 -16.66 5.52 13.00
CA ARG A 66 -16.85 6.86 12.43
C ARG A 66 -17.98 6.92 11.40
N GLU A 67 -18.10 5.89 10.56
CA GLU A 67 -19.04 5.90 9.45
C GLU A 67 -19.29 4.51 8.86
N GLU A 68 -20.42 4.39 8.17
CA GLU A 68 -20.64 3.34 7.18
C GLU A 68 -19.97 3.72 5.87
N LEU A 69 -19.12 2.86 5.35
CA LEU A 69 -18.33 3.14 4.15
C LEU A 69 -19.10 2.64 2.91
N PRO A 70 -19.42 3.53 1.95
CA PRO A 70 -20.23 3.16 0.79
C PRO A 70 -19.43 2.24 -0.14
N PRO A 71 -20.08 1.34 -0.90
CA PRO A 71 -19.39 0.36 -1.74
C PRO A 71 -18.94 0.95 -3.09
N VAL A 72 -18.21 2.06 -3.06
CA VAL A 72 -17.69 2.78 -4.24
C VAL A 72 -16.17 2.74 -4.19
N TYR A 73 -15.56 1.89 -5.01
CA TYR A 73 -14.12 1.65 -5.00
C TYR A 73 -13.51 1.83 -6.37
N ASN A 74 -12.28 2.36 -6.41
CA ASN A 74 -11.40 2.23 -7.56
C ASN A 74 -10.58 0.93 -7.42
N LEU A 75 -10.47 0.18 -8.50
CA LEU A 75 -9.77 -1.09 -8.55
C LEU A 75 -8.41 -0.93 -9.23
N PHE A 76 -7.40 -1.62 -8.70
CA PHE A 76 -6.05 -1.64 -9.27
C PHE A 76 -5.50 -3.06 -9.25
N PHE A 77 -4.85 -3.48 -10.33
CA PHE A 77 -4.04 -4.69 -10.32
C PHE A 77 -2.85 -4.51 -9.37
N LEU A 78 -2.63 -5.50 -8.52
CA LEU A 78 -1.36 -5.67 -7.83
C LEU A 78 -0.47 -6.60 -8.66
N ASP A 79 -0.86 -7.86 -8.77
CA ASP A 79 -0.16 -8.83 -9.62
C ASP A 79 -1.03 -10.07 -9.91
N THR A 80 -0.49 -11.03 -10.66
CA THR A 80 -1.02 -12.38 -10.83
C THR A 80 -0.22 -13.34 -9.95
N LEU A 81 -0.90 -14.30 -9.33
CA LEU A 81 -0.25 -15.32 -8.51
C LEU A 81 -0.93 -16.68 -8.65
N MET A 82 -0.14 -17.72 -8.43
CA MET A 82 -0.63 -19.09 -8.30
C MET A 82 -0.66 -19.43 -6.81
N LEU A 83 -1.84 -19.81 -6.29
CA LEU A 83 -2.01 -20.29 -4.92
C LEU A 83 -2.96 -21.48 -4.92
N ASN A 84 -2.52 -22.60 -4.33
CA ASN A 84 -3.30 -23.84 -4.28
C ASN A 84 -3.85 -24.25 -5.66
N GLU A 85 -3.00 -24.21 -6.69
CA GLU A 85 -3.35 -24.52 -8.10
C GLU A 85 -4.32 -23.54 -8.76
N HIS A 86 -4.79 -22.50 -8.06
CA HIS A 86 -5.59 -21.42 -8.64
C HIS A 86 -4.70 -20.29 -9.14
N ARG A 87 -4.80 -19.98 -10.43
CA ARG A 87 -4.27 -18.74 -11.00
C ARG A 87 -5.24 -17.61 -10.66
N SER A 88 -4.74 -16.59 -9.98
CA SER A 88 -5.56 -15.49 -9.47
C SER A 88 -4.94 -14.13 -9.73
N LEU A 89 -5.79 -13.14 -9.88
CA LEU A 89 -5.45 -11.71 -9.80
C LEU A 89 -5.48 -11.31 -8.34
N LEU A 90 -4.44 -10.65 -7.86
CA LEU A 90 -4.46 -9.90 -6.61
C LEU A 90 -4.76 -8.45 -6.92
N MET A 91 -5.78 -7.93 -6.26
CA MET A 91 -6.40 -6.64 -6.53
C MET A 91 -6.34 -5.76 -5.29
N ILE A 92 -6.21 -4.46 -5.52
CA ILE A 92 -6.50 -3.43 -4.52
C ILE A 92 -7.85 -2.79 -4.88
N ALA A 93 -8.74 -2.65 -3.92
CA ALA A 93 -9.89 -1.76 -3.97
C ALA A 93 -9.69 -0.61 -2.98
N ASN A 94 -9.61 0.63 -3.46
CA ASN A 94 -9.57 1.82 -2.60
C ASN A 94 -10.89 2.55 -2.68
N ASN A 95 -11.50 2.82 -1.53
CA ASN A 95 -12.77 3.52 -1.46
C ASN A 95 -12.59 4.94 -2.01
N SER A 96 -13.39 5.33 -2.99
CA SER A 96 -13.26 6.64 -3.63
C SER A 96 -13.71 7.79 -2.73
N PRO A 97 -14.86 7.71 -2.02
CA PRO A 97 -15.33 8.81 -1.18
C PRO A 97 -14.74 8.84 0.23
N SER A 98 -14.12 7.75 0.70
CA SER A 98 -13.57 7.65 2.07
C SER A 98 -12.33 6.74 2.12
N PHE A 99 -12.00 6.18 3.28
CA PHE A 99 -10.66 5.68 3.60
C PHE A 99 -10.49 4.17 3.47
N SER A 100 -11.55 3.36 3.43
CA SER A 100 -11.37 1.90 3.43
C SER A 100 -10.64 1.44 2.18
N SER A 101 -9.83 0.41 2.35
CA SER A 101 -9.32 -0.36 1.23
C SER A 101 -9.39 -1.85 1.52
N ALA A 102 -9.40 -2.64 0.44
CA ALA A 102 -9.36 -4.09 0.47
C ALA A 102 -8.28 -4.59 -0.46
N ILE A 103 -7.52 -5.59 -0.01
CA ILE A 103 -6.69 -6.42 -0.87
C ILE A 103 -7.35 -7.78 -1.00
N PHE A 104 -7.55 -8.23 -2.24
CA PHE A 104 -8.37 -9.41 -2.50
C PHE A 104 -8.04 -10.13 -3.79
N ARG A 105 -8.62 -11.32 -3.96
CA ARG A 105 -8.32 -12.18 -5.12
C ARG A 105 -9.51 -12.44 -6.02
N VAL A 106 -9.25 -12.49 -7.31
CA VAL A 106 -10.21 -12.91 -8.34
C VAL A 106 -9.59 -14.07 -9.11
N ASP A 107 -10.37 -15.12 -9.35
CA ASP A 107 -9.96 -16.23 -10.20
C ASP A 107 -9.72 -15.72 -11.63
N LEU A 108 -8.51 -15.94 -12.15
CA LEU A 108 -8.06 -15.33 -13.39
C LEU A 108 -8.89 -15.80 -14.60
N LYS A 109 -9.35 -17.05 -14.58
CA LYS A 109 -10.08 -17.65 -15.70
C LYS A 109 -11.58 -17.30 -15.67
N THR A 110 -12.17 -17.25 -14.49
CA THR A 110 -13.64 -17.14 -14.35
C THR A 110 -14.13 -15.78 -13.90
N GLY A 111 -13.25 -14.89 -13.42
CA GLY A 111 -13.63 -13.60 -12.87
C GLY A 111 -14.33 -13.68 -11.51
N LYS A 112 -14.44 -14.87 -10.90
CA LYS A 112 -15.11 -15.05 -9.61
C LYS A 112 -14.21 -14.64 -8.45
N ARG A 113 -14.80 -13.96 -7.46
CA ARG A 113 -14.12 -13.63 -6.20
C ARG A 113 -13.69 -14.90 -5.49
N LEU A 114 -12.41 -14.97 -5.13
CA LEU A 114 -11.85 -16.01 -4.29
C LEU A 114 -11.95 -15.64 -2.80
N PRO A 115 -11.96 -16.62 -1.88
CA PRO A 115 -11.98 -16.36 -0.45
C PRO A 115 -10.79 -15.54 0.04
N GLY A 116 -11.06 -14.71 1.04
CA GLY A 116 -10.07 -13.90 1.75
C GLY A 116 -10.07 -12.45 1.28
N THR A 117 -10.01 -11.55 2.25
CA THR A 117 -9.89 -10.11 2.05
C THR A 117 -9.08 -9.55 3.21
N LEU A 118 -8.03 -8.80 2.92
CA LEU A 118 -7.40 -7.95 3.92
C LEU A 118 -8.01 -6.55 3.81
N TRP A 119 -8.79 -6.16 4.81
CA TRP A 119 -9.29 -4.80 4.96
C TRP A 119 -8.24 -3.90 5.60
N SER A 120 -8.22 -2.63 5.20
CA SER A 120 -7.35 -1.61 5.79
C SER A 120 -8.09 -0.28 5.91
N SER A 121 -7.77 0.46 6.97
CA SER A 121 -8.27 1.82 7.18
C SER A 121 -7.26 2.82 6.64
N GLY A 122 -7.38 3.11 5.37
CA GLY A 122 -6.46 3.89 4.56
C GLY A 122 -6.11 3.16 3.27
N HIS A 123 -5.78 3.92 2.23
CA HIS A 123 -5.59 3.39 0.89
C HIS A 123 -4.29 2.60 0.77
N SER A 124 -4.39 1.45 0.09
CA SER A 124 -3.22 0.69 -0.32
C SER A 124 -2.76 1.23 -1.67
N VAL A 125 -1.49 1.58 -1.75
CA VAL A 125 -0.96 2.30 -2.91
C VAL A 125 -0.24 1.36 -3.84
N ASN A 126 0.62 0.46 -3.37
CA ASN A 126 1.30 -0.52 -4.23
C ASN A 126 1.74 -1.73 -3.39
N GLY A 127 2.26 -2.78 -4.02
CA GLY A 127 2.84 -3.91 -3.32
C GLY A 127 3.57 -4.90 -4.21
N ILE A 128 4.27 -5.83 -3.56
CA ILE A 128 5.13 -6.83 -4.17
C ILE A 128 4.77 -8.19 -3.57
N ILE A 129 4.78 -9.22 -4.41
CA ILE A 129 4.53 -10.60 -3.99
C ILE A 129 5.85 -11.35 -3.91
N LYS A 130 6.24 -11.78 -2.71
CA LYS A 130 7.52 -12.46 -2.45
C LYS A 130 7.46 -13.19 -1.11
N ASP A 131 8.27 -14.23 -0.95
CA ASP A 131 8.57 -14.78 0.38
C ASP A 131 9.42 -13.77 1.16
N ILE A 132 8.80 -13.01 2.06
CA ILE A 132 9.49 -11.94 2.81
C ILE A 132 9.92 -12.39 4.20
N ASN A 133 9.39 -13.51 4.70
CA ASN A 133 9.70 -14.04 6.03
C ASN A 133 10.61 -15.29 5.98
N GLY A 134 10.86 -15.84 4.79
CA GLY A 134 11.74 -16.98 4.54
C GLY A 134 11.11 -18.34 4.83
N ASP A 135 9.79 -18.45 4.90
CA ASP A 135 9.07 -19.70 5.20
C ASP A 135 8.77 -20.55 3.95
N GLY A 136 9.15 -20.08 2.76
CA GLY A 136 8.94 -20.74 1.48
C GLY A 136 7.58 -20.45 0.83
N LYS A 137 6.74 -19.60 1.44
CA LYS A 137 5.45 -19.19 0.87
C LYS A 137 5.51 -17.77 0.34
N LYS A 138 4.61 -17.47 -0.60
CA LYS A 138 4.46 -16.10 -1.12
C LYS A 138 3.65 -15.26 -0.14
N ASP A 139 4.23 -14.14 0.26
CA ASP A 139 3.59 -13.08 1.03
C ASP A 139 3.32 -11.87 0.15
N VAL A 140 2.62 -10.89 0.72
CA VAL A 140 2.42 -9.58 0.10
C VAL A 140 3.03 -8.53 0.99
N LEU A 141 3.91 -7.71 0.42
CA LEU A 141 4.44 -6.50 1.03
C LEU A 141 3.82 -5.30 0.35
N CYS A 142 3.12 -4.45 1.08
CA CYS A 142 2.39 -3.31 0.56
C CYS A 142 2.86 -2.00 1.18
N VAL A 143 2.74 -0.93 0.40
CA VAL A 143 2.83 0.45 0.88
C VAL A 143 1.48 1.14 0.75
N GLY A 144 1.20 2.08 1.64
CA GLY A 144 -0.05 2.83 1.62
C GLY A 144 -0.11 3.84 2.75
N VAL A 145 -1.31 4.20 3.15
CA VAL A 145 -1.56 5.11 4.27
C VAL A 145 -2.42 4.46 5.33
N ASP A 146 -2.33 4.95 6.56
CA ASP A 146 -3.27 4.63 7.63
C ASP A 146 -3.98 5.88 8.11
N ASN A 147 -5.30 5.96 7.88
CA ASN A 147 -6.09 7.15 8.21
C ASN A 147 -6.30 7.34 9.72
N GLY A 148 -6.22 6.28 10.51
CA GLY A 148 -6.32 6.36 11.96
C GLY A 148 -5.08 6.95 12.62
N TYR A 149 -3.93 6.79 11.97
CA TYR A 149 -2.65 7.33 12.43
C TYR A 149 -2.16 8.53 11.63
N GLU A 150 -2.73 8.78 10.46
CA GLU A 150 -2.32 9.81 9.49
C GLU A 150 -0.86 9.67 9.01
N ASP A 151 -0.40 8.42 8.89
CA ASP A 151 0.97 8.09 8.50
C ASP A 151 0.99 7.32 7.17
N ALA A 152 2.10 7.43 6.46
CA ALA A 152 2.45 6.46 5.43
C ALA A 152 2.85 5.15 6.12
N VAL A 153 2.62 4.02 5.46
CA VAL A 153 2.86 2.71 6.05
C VAL A 153 3.45 1.73 5.05
N LEU A 154 4.23 0.79 5.58
CA LEU A 154 4.63 -0.44 4.90
C LEU A 154 4.14 -1.61 5.75
N PHE A 155 3.43 -2.56 5.15
CA PHE A 155 2.91 -3.72 5.87
C PHE A 155 3.04 -4.98 5.03
N GLY A 156 3.41 -6.08 5.69
CA GLY A 156 3.56 -7.40 5.10
C GLY A 156 2.56 -8.36 5.71
N PHE A 157 1.96 -9.21 4.88
CA PHE A 157 1.00 -10.21 5.34
C PHE A 157 1.06 -11.47 4.48
N ASP A 158 0.79 -12.61 5.10
CA ASP A 158 0.61 -13.88 4.41
C ASP A 158 -0.63 -13.77 3.51
N ILE A 159 -0.58 -14.35 2.31
CA ILE A 159 -1.76 -14.44 1.43
C ILE A 159 -2.72 -15.49 2.01
N ASP A 160 -3.42 -15.11 3.07
CA ASP A 160 -4.44 -15.94 3.72
C ASP A 160 -5.74 -15.93 2.89
N THR A 161 -6.43 -17.08 2.91
CA THR A 161 -7.81 -17.23 2.42
C THR A 161 -8.86 -16.69 3.40
N THR A 162 -8.48 -16.29 4.61
CA THR A 162 -9.42 -15.73 5.59
C THR A 162 -9.52 -14.20 5.51
N THR A 163 -10.69 -13.67 5.87
CA THR A 163 -10.94 -12.23 5.91
C THR A 163 -10.47 -11.64 7.23
N ARG A 164 -9.67 -10.58 7.17
CA ARG A 164 -9.06 -9.91 8.33
C ARG A 164 -8.98 -8.39 8.13
N VAL A 165 -8.67 -7.65 9.19
CA VAL A 165 -8.47 -6.20 9.15
C VAL A 165 -7.08 -5.79 9.67
N ARG A 166 -6.43 -4.85 8.98
CA ARG A 166 -5.18 -4.24 9.43
C ARG A 166 -5.40 -3.45 10.73
N PRO A 167 -4.55 -3.60 11.76
CA PRO A 167 -4.66 -2.81 12.97
C PRO A 167 -4.56 -1.30 12.68
N THR A 168 -5.38 -0.52 13.38
CA THR A 168 -5.41 0.95 13.35
C THR A 168 -6.00 1.47 14.67
N THR A 169 -6.30 2.76 14.78
CA THR A 169 -7.03 3.33 15.93
C THR A 169 -8.48 2.84 15.97
N ASN A 170 -9.06 2.75 17.17
CA ASN A 170 -10.42 2.22 17.36
C ASN A 170 -11.48 2.93 16.50
N GLU A 171 -11.35 4.23 16.32
CA GLU A 171 -12.31 5.01 15.52
C GLU A 171 -12.32 4.59 14.04
N TYR A 172 -11.15 4.24 13.51
CA TYR A 172 -10.97 3.89 12.10
C TYR A 172 -11.02 2.39 11.85
N LEU A 173 -10.92 1.55 12.88
CA LEU A 173 -10.90 0.10 12.73
C LEU A 173 -12.18 -0.38 12.02
N ILE A 174 -12.00 -1.13 10.93
CA ILE A 174 -13.13 -1.77 10.25
C ILE A 174 -13.69 -2.86 11.16
N LEU A 175 -15.00 -2.79 11.40
CA LEU A 175 -15.72 -3.66 12.32
C LEU A 175 -15.96 -5.06 11.72
N ASP A 176 -16.39 -5.99 12.58
CA ASP A 176 -16.82 -7.36 12.24
C ASP A 176 -15.75 -8.30 11.67
N PHE A 177 -14.49 -7.86 11.60
CA PHE A 177 -13.36 -8.69 11.16
C PHE A 177 -12.29 -8.83 12.26
N PRO A 178 -11.64 -10.00 12.38
CA PRO A 178 -10.52 -10.17 13.30
C PRO A 178 -9.31 -9.37 12.83
N VAL A 179 -8.55 -8.84 13.77
CA VAL A 179 -7.30 -8.11 13.48
C VAL A 179 -6.27 -9.07 12.91
N ALA A 180 -5.65 -8.66 11.80
CA ALA A 180 -4.61 -9.42 11.12
C ALA A 180 -3.32 -9.44 11.95
N LYS A 181 -2.74 -10.64 12.11
CA LYS A 181 -1.34 -10.77 12.47
C LYS A 181 -0.48 -10.54 11.22
N LEU A 182 0.14 -9.37 11.16
CA LEU A 182 1.00 -8.98 10.06
C LEU A 182 2.42 -9.51 10.25
N ILE A 183 3.10 -9.84 9.15
CA ILE A 183 4.53 -10.17 9.13
C ILE A 183 5.34 -8.95 9.56
N THR A 184 4.98 -7.79 9.03
CA THR A 184 5.56 -6.50 9.40
C THR A 184 4.49 -5.41 9.29
N TYR A 185 4.63 -4.35 10.08
CA TYR A 185 3.86 -3.14 9.92
C TYR A 185 4.63 -1.96 10.48
N ILE A 186 5.03 -1.05 9.60
CA ILE A 186 5.91 0.08 9.87
C ILE A 186 5.16 1.35 9.53
N ARG A 187 5.20 2.33 10.44
CA ARG A 187 4.63 3.68 10.25
C ARG A 187 5.74 4.69 9.99
N PHE A 188 5.55 5.49 8.94
CA PHE A 188 6.40 6.58 8.52
C PHE A 188 5.61 7.89 8.70
N PRO A 189 5.85 8.61 9.80
CA PRO A 189 5.02 9.75 10.15
C PRO A 189 5.39 11.00 9.37
N LYS A 190 4.52 12.01 9.46
CA LYS A 190 4.74 13.35 8.96
C LYS A 190 6.09 13.94 9.39
N THR A 191 6.72 14.63 8.46
CA THR A 191 7.81 15.55 8.75
C THR A 191 7.26 16.86 9.34
N ASP A 192 8.13 17.67 9.92
CA ASP A 192 7.79 19.03 10.35
C ASP A 192 7.43 19.94 9.15
N TYR A 193 7.95 19.63 7.96
CA TYR A 193 7.54 20.29 6.73
C TYR A 193 6.10 19.95 6.34
N ASP A 194 5.71 18.68 6.46
CA ASP A 194 4.31 18.27 6.21
C ASP A 194 3.34 18.96 7.16
N GLU A 195 3.73 19.10 8.43
CA GLU A 195 2.97 19.83 9.45
C GLU A 195 2.88 21.33 9.11
N TYR A 196 3.99 21.96 8.73
CA TYR A 196 4.01 23.37 8.33
C TYR A 196 3.12 23.65 7.11
N ARG A 197 3.05 22.70 6.17
CA ARG A 197 2.19 22.78 4.99
C ARG A 197 0.75 22.32 5.24
N ASN A 198 0.43 21.92 6.47
CA ASN A 198 -0.87 21.41 6.89
C ASN A 198 -1.34 20.21 6.06
N PHE A 199 -0.41 19.33 5.67
CA PHE A 199 -0.78 18.07 5.04
C PHE A 199 -1.34 17.11 6.08
N ARG A 200 -2.41 16.42 5.68
CA ARG A 200 -3.04 15.43 6.54
C ARG A 200 -2.09 14.28 6.84
N MET A 201 -1.44 13.74 5.81
CA MET A 201 -0.54 12.58 5.90
C MET A 201 0.51 12.63 4.78
N PRO A 202 1.67 11.98 4.94
CA PRO A 202 2.64 11.85 3.86
C PRO A 202 2.10 10.87 2.81
N GLY A 203 2.07 11.28 1.54
CA GLY A 203 1.51 10.48 0.45
C GLY A 203 2.57 9.58 -0.20
N PRO A 204 2.59 8.24 0.03
CA PRO A 204 3.50 7.37 -0.71
C PRO A 204 3.16 7.42 -2.19
N PHE A 205 4.19 7.56 -3.04
CA PHE A 205 3.97 7.67 -4.47
C PHE A 205 3.71 6.31 -5.11
N GLN A 206 2.71 6.29 -5.99
CA GLN A 206 2.13 5.10 -6.57
C GLN A 206 3.15 4.15 -7.20
N SER A 207 4.06 4.67 -8.01
CA SER A 207 5.05 3.87 -8.75
C SER A 207 6.45 3.88 -8.10
N SER A 208 6.54 4.29 -6.83
CA SER A 208 7.83 4.39 -6.14
C SER A 208 8.26 3.10 -5.45
N PHE A 209 7.34 2.16 -5.20
CA PHE A 209 7.63 0.97 -4.41
C PHE A 209 8.36 -0.10 -5.24
N GLN A 210 9.59 -0.40 -4.86
CA GLN A 210 10.49 -1.25 -5.64
C GLN A 210 11.26 -2.23 -4.74
N ASP A 211 11.53 -3.42 -5.27
CA ASP A 211 12.46 -4.39 -4.70
C ASP A 211 13.86 -4.25 -5.33
N VAL A 212 14.82 -3.70 -4.59
CA VAL A 212 16.19 -3.48 -5.06
C VAL A 212 17.06 -4.67 -4.67
N VAL A 213 16.94 -5.74 -5.46
CA VAL A 213 17.55 -7.06 -5.19
C VAL A 213 19.07 -7.00 -5.05
N SER A 214 19.76 -6.20 -5.88
CA SER A 214 21.22 -6.08 -5.85
C SER A 214 21.74 -5.59 -4.49
N ASN A 215 20.94 -4.77 -3.80
CA ASN A 215 21.33 -4.10 -2.57
C ASN A 215 20.52 -4.59 -1.35
N LYS A 216 19.61 -5.56 -1.54
CA LYS A 216 18.82 -6.21 -0.49
C LYS A 216 17.98 -5.25 0.36
N TYR A 217 17.28 -4.33 -0.30
CA TYR A 217 16.29 -3.46 0.35
C TYR A 217 15.06 -3.24 -0.54
N TYR A 218 13.95 -2.90 0.09
CA TYR A 218 12.77 -2.32 -0.55
C TYR A 218 12.84 -0.81 -0.46
N GLN A 219 12.36 -0.08 -1.45
CA GLN A 219 12.29 1.38 -1.37
C GLN A 219 10.95 1.91 -1.83
N PHE A 220 10.54 3.03 -1.25
CA PHE A 220 9.49 3.90 -1.78
C PHE A 220 9.80 5.33 -1.36
N TYR A 221 9.08 6.30 -1.89
CA TYR A 221 9.14 7.65 -1.38
C TYR A 221 7.75 8.20 -1.09
N THR A 222 7.71 9.18 -0.18
CA THR A 222 6.53 10.00 0.06
C THR A 222 6.69 11.32 -0.67
N MET A 223 5.58 11.84 -1.20
CA MET A 223 5.54 13.18 -1.78
C MET A 223 4.23 13.89 -1.48
N ASP A 224 4.28 15.21 -1.55
CA ASP A 224 3.09 16.05 -1.70
C ASP A 224 2.68 16.09 -3.18
N PHE A 225 1.40 15.82 -3.46
CA PHE A 225 0.80 15.85 -4.80
C PHE A 225 0.06 17.15 -5.12
N LEU A 226 -0.13 18.03 -4.14
CA LEU A 226 -1.01 19.18 -4.28
C LEU A 226 -0.32 20.41 -4.91
N ASN A 227 1.01 20.40 -5.08
CA ASN A 227 1.76 21.56 -5.56
C ASN A 227 2.92 21.18 -6.50
N ASP A 228 3.34 22.13 -7.34
CA ASP A 228 4.54 22.06 -8.21
C ASP A 228 5.87 21.88 -7.44
N PHE A 229 5.79 21.83 -6.11
CA PHE A 229 6.91 21.81 -5.16
C PHE A 229 6.86 20.53 -4.31
N SER A 230 7.12 19.38 -4.94
CA SER A 230 7.13 18.11 -4.22
C SER A 230 8.32 18.01 -3.26
N SER A 231 8.01 17.90 -1.96
CA SER A 231 8.99 17.45 -0.96
C SER A 231 9.04 15.93 -1.02
N ILE A 232 10.24 15.36 -1.18
CA ILE A 232 10.40 13.91 -1.36
C ILE A 232 11.36 13.38 -0.29
N LEU A 233 10.88 12.37 0.46
CA LEU A 233 11.70 11.51 1.30
C LEU A 233 11.65 10.09 0.76
N TRP A 234 12.82 9.55 0.42
CA TRP A 234 12.96 8.14 0.11
C TRP A 234 13.21 7.36 1.38
N TYR A 235 12.49 6.25 1.53
CA TYR A 235 12.70 5.26 2.57
C TYR A 235 13.26 4.00 1.94
N GLN A 236 14.40 3.52 2.44
CA GLN A 236 15.03 2.27 2.05
C GLN A 236 14.97 1.32 3.24
N ILE A 237 14.20 0.25 3.10
CA ILE A 237 13.91 -0.72 4.15
C ILE A 237 14.66 -2.00 3.81
N SER A 238 15.65 -2.35 4.62
CA SER A 238 16.41 -3.60 4.40
C SER A 238 15.50 -4.83 4.45
N TYR A 239 15.92 -5.93 3.82
CA TYR A 239 15.14 -7.17 3.77
C TYR A 239 14.80 -7.79 5.14
N ASN A 240 15.46 -7.37 6.22
CA ASN A 240 15.07 -7.79 7.56
C ASN A 240 13.80 -7.09 8.07
N LEU A 241 13.28 -6.11 7.32
CA LEU A 241 12.08 -5.31 7.62
C LEU A 241 12.16 -4.48 8.91
N LYS A 242 13.38 -4.24 9.41
CA LYS A 242 13.67 -3.50 10.64
C LYS A 242 14.50 -2.26 10.40
N ASP A 243 15.50 -2.32 9.52
CA ASP A 243 16.41 -1.20 9.33
C ASP A 243 15.96 -0.30 8.19
N VAL A 244 15.77 0.98 8.51
CA VAL A 244 15.33 2.02 7.57
C VAL A 244 16.45 3.05 7.38
N SER A 245 16.78 3.31 6.13
CA SER A 245 17.57 4.46 5.68
C SER A 245 16.66 5.49 5.02
N ILE A 246 17.00 6.77 5.20
CA ILE A 246 16.22 7.89 4.66
C ILE A 246 17.14 8.69 3.74
N VAL A 247 16.69 8.97 2.52
CA VAL A 247 17.38 9.87 1.60
C VAL A 247 16.48 11.07 1.32
N VAL A 248 16.99 12.25 1.68
CA VAL A 248 16.30 13.52 1.44
C VAL A 248 16.58 13.98 0.01
N ASP A 249 15.54 14.16 -0.79
CA ASP A 249 15.66 14.68 -2.15
C ASP A 249 16.19 16.13 -2.16
N SER A 250 16.93 16.47 -3.22
CA SER A 250 17.57 17.79 -3.37
C SER A 250 16.59 18.95 -3.27
N ARG A 251 15.37 18.83 -3.82
CA ARG A 251 14.37 19.90 -3.72
C ARG A 251 13.84 20.04 -2.31
N PHE A 252 13.61 18.93 -1.62
CA PHE A 252 13.16 18.98 -0.24
C PHE A 252 14.19 19.69 0.65
N ARG A 253 15.49 19.45 0.43
CA ARG A 253 16.56 20.16 1.15
C ARG A 253 16.44 21.66 0.98
N VAL A 254 16.39 22.14 -0.26
CA VAL A 254 16.29 23.59 -0.54
C VAL A 254 15.06 24.19 0.13
N MET A 255 13.89 23.55 0.00
CA MET A 255 12.64 24.09 0.53
C MET A 255 12.62 24.15 2.05
N ARG A 256 12.93 23.02 2.72
CA ARG A 256 12.89 22.97 4.18
C ARG A 256 14.01 23.79 4.81
N ASP A 257 15.22 23.73 4.25
CA ASP A 257 16.36 24.43 4.84
C ASP A 257 16.24 25.95 4.65
N SER A 258 15.56 26.41 3.59
CA SER A 258 15.17 27.82 3.48
C SER A 258 14.25 28.22 4.64
N LEU A 259 13.25 27.42 4.99
CA LEU A 259 12.36 27.70 6.13
C LEU A 259 13.12 27.69 7.47
N VAL A 260 14.11 26.80 7.63
CA VAL A 260 14.99 26.79 8.81
C VAL A 260 15.85 28.06 8.87
N ALA A 261 16.43 28.49 7.74
CA ALA A 261 17.25 29.69 7.67
C ALA A 261 16.47 30.98 7.98
N HIS A 262 15.17 31.01 7.65
CA HIS A 262 14.27 32.13 7.96
C HIS A 262 13.61 32.01 9.35
N GLY A 263 13.92 30.95 10.12
CA GLY A 263 13.38 30.75 11.47
C GLY A 263 11.92 30.28 11.52
N GLU A 264 11.35 29.88 10.38
CA GLU A 264 9.98 29.34 10.30
C GLU A 264 9.91 27.86 10.72
N LEU A 265 10.98 27.11 10.46
CA LEU A 265 11.19 25.76 10.98
C LEU A 265 12.41 25.72 11.89
N LYS A 266 12.45 24.71 12.77
CA LYS A 266 13.55 24.55 13.72
C LYS A 266 14.72 23.80 13.08
N PRO A 267 15.98 24.14 13.43
CA PRO A 267 17.13 23.30 13.12
C PRO A 267 16.92 21.85 13.61
N PRO A 268 17.63 20.85 13.04
CA PRO A 268 18.74 20.98 12.09
C PRO A 268 18.33 21.14 10.61
N TYR A 269 19.31 21.45 9.76
CA TYR A 269 19.18 21.36 8.30
C TYR A 269 19.05 19.90 7.85
N THR A 270 18.46 19.67 6.70
CA THR A 270 18.07 18.34 6.23
C THR A 270 19.23 17.43 5.82
N ASP A 271 20.39 18.01 5.50
CA ASP A 271 21.60 17.30 5.10
C ASP A 271 22.44 16.79 6.28
N THR A 272 21.99 17.02 7.52
CA THR A 272 22.72 16.60 8.71
C THR A 272 22.28 15.24 9.25
N PRO A 273 23.18 14.46 9.87
CA PRO A 273 22.82 13.22 10.55
C PRO A 273 21.75 13.40 11.62
N GLU A 274 21.71 14.56 12.29
CA GLU A 274 20.72 14.89 13.32
C GLU A 274 19.30 14.92 12.74
N TYR A 275 19.10 15.51 11.54
CA TYR A 275 17.79 15.50 10.89
C TYR A 275 17.35 14.08 10.54
N ILE A 276 18.25 13.30 9.92
CA ILE A 276 17.97 11.92 9.54
C ILE A 276 17.62 11.08 10.77
N ASN A 277 18.39 11.21 11.86
CA ASN A 277 18.13 10.50 13.11
C ASN A 277 16.83 10.94 13.76
N LEU A 278 16.48 12.23 13.70
CA LEU A 278 15.19 12.73 14.15
C LEU A 278 14.06 12.04 13.39
N GLN A 279 14.09 11.99 12.06
CA GLN A 279 13.04 11.32 11.27
C GLN A 279 12.98 9.82 11.55
N LYS A 280 14.12 9.13 11.60
CA LYS A 280 14.19 7.70 11.96
C LYS A 280 13.62 7.43 13.36
N SER A 281 13.86 8.34 14.32
CA SER A 281 13.35 8.19 15.69
C SER A 281 11.83 8.22 15.77
N LYS A 282 11.15 8.81 14.79
CA LYS A 282 9.69 8.89 14.75
C LYS A 282 9.04 7.61 14.20
N ILE A 283 9.75 6.81 13.41
CA ILE A 283 9.25 5.55 12.84
C ILE A 283 8.83 4.59 13.95
N LEU A 284 7.69 3.94 13.76
CA LEU A 284 7.10 2.97 14.69
C LEU A 284 6.88 1.63 14.00
N TYR A 285 6.99 0.55 14.76
CA TYR A 285 6.82 -0.82 14.30
C TYR A 285 5.74 -1.51 15.12
N TRP A 286 4.86 -2.27 14.49
CA TRP A 286 3.86 -3.07 15.17
C TRP A 286 4.48 -4.39 15.62
N LEU A 287 4.53 -4.62 16.93
CA LEU A 287 5.05 -5.85 17.51
C LEU A 287 3.89 -6.66 18.07
N VAL A 288 3.65 -7.84 17.51
CA VAL A 288 2.70 -8.84 18.04
C VAL A 288 3.47 -9.88 18.88
N PRO A 289 3.09 -10.14 20.14
CA PRO A 289 3.74 -11.16 20.95
C PRO A 289 3.66 -12.56 20.31
N ALA A 290 4.75 -13.32 20.37
CA ALA A 290 4.87 -14.64 19.71
C ALA A 290 3.80 -15.68 20.10
N ARG A 291 3.16 -15.51 21.27
CA ARG A 291 2.13 -16.42 21.79
C ARG A 291 0.76 -16.24 21.16
N GLN A 292 0.57 -15.23 20.31
CA GLN A 292 -0.71 -14.99 19.62
C GLN A 292 -0.72 -15.76 18.31
N GLY A 293 -1.75 -16.59 18.11
CA GLY A 293 -1.93 -17.44 16.92
C GLY A 293 -1.92 -16.65 15.61
N LEU A 294 -3.08 -16.50 14.96
CA LEU A 294 -3.22 -15.70 13.73
C LEU A 294 -3.84 -14.31 13.96
N ASP A 295 -4.16 -14.00 15.22
CA ASP A 295 -4.77 -12.73 15.64
C ASP A 295 -3.68 -11.73 16.05
N GLY A 296 -3.78 -10.50 15.56
CA GLY A 296 -2.85 -9.40 15.83
C GLY A 296 -3.34 -8.36 16.85
N LYS A 297 -4.49 -8.60 17.52
CA LYS A 297 -5.20 -7.60 18.32
C LYS A 297 -4.43 -6.98 19.49
N ASP A 298 -3.52 -7.73 20.15
CA ASP A 298 -2.76 -7.18 21.29
C ASP A 298 -1.33 -6.79 20.89
N GLY A 299 -1.14 -6.48 19.60
CA GLY A 299 0.09 -5.83 19.17
C GLY A 299 0.24 -4.44 19.76
N LYS A 300 1.48 -3.94 19.77
CA LYS A 300 1.80 -2.60 20.25
C LYS A 300 2.80 -1.92 19.34
N TRP A 301 2.71 -0.59 19.27
CA TRP A 301 3.70 0.24 18.60
C TRP A 301 4.98 0.33 19.44
N VAL A 302 6.11 0.04 18.82
CA VAL A 302 7.43 0.10 19.45
C VAL A 302 8.44 0.84 18.57
N LYS A 303 9.52 1.32 19.18
CA LYS A 303 10.68 1.87 18.46
C LYS A 303 11.60 0.74 17.99
N ARG A 304 12.48 1.07 17.03
CA ARG A 304 13.45 0.12 16.46
C ARG A 304 14.28 -0.63 17.52
N ALA A 305 14.69 0.05 18.59
CA ALA A 305 15.51 -0.50 19.67
C ALA A 305 14.77 -1.55 20.54
N GLU A 306 13.46 -1.68 20.38
CA GLU A 306 12.62 -2.61 21.15
C GLU A 306 12.26 -3.87 20.36
N LEU A 307 12.56 -3.94 19.06
CA LEU A 307 12.27 -5.10 18.21
C LEU A 307 13.18 -6.33 18.48
N GLU A 308 14.23 -6.15 19.27
CA GLU A 308 15.24 -7.17 19.56
C GLU A 308 15.19 -7.65 21.03
N LYS A 309 14.25 -7.14 21.82
CA LYS A 309 14.01 -7.53 23.21
C LYS A 309 12.90 -8.56 23.29
#